data_AF-A0A963EE83-F1
#
_entry.id   AF-A0A963EE83-F1
#
_cell.length_a   1.000
_cell.length_b   1.000
_cell.length_c   1.000
_cell.angle_alpha   90.00
_cell.angle_beta   90.00
_cell.angle_gamma   90.00
#
_symmetry.space_group_name_H-M   'P 1'
#
loop_
_entity.id
_entity.type
_entity.pdbx_description
1 polymer ?
#
loop_
_entity_poly.entity_id
_entity_poly.type
_entity_poly.pdbx_seq_one_letter_code
_entity_poly.pdbx_strand_id
1 'polypeptide(L)'
;KSASAEGAERSGEPAAETSQQVVIEYSGNSWSKIEDASGSFKLEGSNNAGIRRVLGGVPPYRMILGNAAAVKIYVNGQVFDISPFIRGNVARFTLDPKSQSQ
;
A
#
# COMPACT_ATOMS: atom_id res chain seq x y z
N LYS A 1 -11.26 39.51 23.02
CA LYS A 1 -11.21 38.41 24.01
C LYS A 1 -11.15 37.10 23.24
N SER A 2 -9.95 36.51 23.24
CA SER A 2 -9.63 35.10 23.08
C SER A 2 -10.18 34.37 21.84
N ALA A 3 -9.29 34.23 20.85
CA ALA A 3 -9.29 33.12 19.90
C ALA A 3 -9.22 31.78 20.66
N SER A 4 -10.03 30.80 20.24
CA SER A 4 -9.81 29.38 20.54
C SER A 4 -9.59 28.67 19.22
N ALA A 5 -8.50 27.91 19.21
CA ALA A 5 -7.84 27.39 18.05
C ALA A 5 -8.66 26.32 17.34
N GLU A 6 -8.85 26.51 16.04
CA GLU A 6 -9.16 25.42 15.11
C GLU A 6 -7.85 24.66 14.86
N GLY A 7 -7.48 23.83 15.84
CA GLY A 7 -6.37 22.91 15.76
C GLY A 7 -6.78 21.64 15.01
N ALA A 8 -6.77 21.70 13.68
CA ALA A 8 -6.76 20.53 12.82
C ALA A 8 -5.52 20.58 11.92
N GLU A 9 -4.34 20.69 12.53
CA GLU A 9 -3.09 20.44 11.85
C GLU A 9 -2.70 18.96 11.98
N ARG A 10 -2.45 18.36 10.82
CA ARG A 10 -1.72 17.11 10.51
C ARG A 10 -2.51 15.80 10.51
N SER A 11 -2.85 15.39 9.30
CA SER A 11 -1.99 14.39 8.68
C SER A 11 -1.63 14.89 7.29
N GLY A 12 -0.34 15.18 7.07
CA GLY A 12 0.14 15.67 5.79
C GLY A 12 -0.29 14.72 4.69
N GLU A 13 -1.05 15.23 3.74
CA GLU A 13 -1.09 14.68 2.40
C GLU A 13 0.29 14.99 1.82
N PRO A 14 1.21 14.02 1.66
CA PRO A 14 2.28 14.27 0.73
C PRO A 14 1.57 14.37 -0.61
N ALA A 15 1.62 15.55 -1.20
CA ALA A 15 1.53 15.71 -2.63
C ALA A 15 2.55 14.74 -3.26
N ALA A 16 2.11 13.52 -3.57
CA ALA A 16 2.85 12.61 -4.41
C ALA A 16 2.59 13.09 -5.84
N GLU A 17 3.29 14.16 -6.21
CA GLU A 17 3.47 14.57 -7.59
C GLU A 17 3.81 13.34 -8.45
N THR A 18 2.88 12.98 -9.33
CA THR A 18 3.11 12.27 -10.59
C THR A 18 3.92 10.96 -10.49
N SER A 19 3.82 10.24 -9.37
CA SER A 19 4.42 8.92 -9.19
C SER A 19 3.34 7.97 -8.74
N GLN A 20 3.06 6.95 -9.56
CA GLN A 20 1.94 6.04 -9.37
C GLN A 20 1.81 5.58 -7.90
N GLN A 21 0.81 6.09 -7.19
CA GLN A 21 0.72 5.91 -5.74
C GLN A 21 0.10 4.56 -5.42
N VAL A 22 0.87 3.65 -4.82
CA VAL A 22 0.35 2.38 -4.31
C VAL A 22 0.19 2.48 -2.80
N VAL A 23 -1.02 2.24 -2.30
CA VAL A 23 -1.35 2.24 -0.88
C VAL A 23 -1.84 0.87 -0.49
N ILE A 24 -1.39 0.38 0.66
CA ILE A 24 -1.83 -0.87 1.25
C ILE A 24 -2.52 -0.57 2.56
N GLU A 25 -3.72 -1.10 2.72
CA GLU A 25 -4.50 -1.01 3.93
C GLU A 25 -4.67 -2.41 4.52
N TYR A 26 -4.29 -2.55 5.78
CA TYR A 26 -4.44 -3.78 6.54
C TYR A 26 -5.72 -3.69 7.36
N SER A 27 -6.68 -4.57 7.10
CA SER A 27 -7.92 -4.71 7.88
C SER A 27 -7.79 -5.71 9.04
N GLY A 28 -6.69 -6.48 9.09
CA GLY A 28 -6.43 -7.50 10.10
C GLY A 28 -4.93 -7.75 10.25
N ASN A 29 -4.55 -8.57 11.25
CA ASN A 29 -3.16 -8.97 11.44
C ASN A 29 -2.65 -9.76 10.23
N SER A 30 -1.66 -9.20 9.54
CA SER A 30 -1.19 -9.64 8.25
C SER A 30 0.28 -9.26 8.09
N TRP A 31 1.13 -10.19 7.67
CA TRP A 31 2.51 -9.85 7.35
C TRP A 31 2.62 -9.55 5.86
N SER A 32 3.49 -8.60 5.52
CA SER A 32 3.71 -8.16 4.15
C SER A 32 5.19 -8.13 3.85
N LYS A 33 5.58 -8.60 2.67
CA LYS A 33 6.90 -8.44 2.10
C LYS A 33 6.77 -7.85 0.71
N ILE A 34 7.40 -6.71 0.51
CA ILE A 34 7.29 -5.89 -0.69
C ILE A 34 8.70 -5.50 -1.09
N GLU A 35 9.01 -5.64 -2.36
CA GLU A 35 10.32 -5.32 -2.93
C GLU A 35 10.11 -4.66 -4.29
N ASP A 36 10.79 -3.55 -4.55
CA ASP A 36 10.76 -2.90 -5.86
C ASP A 36 11.67 -3.59 -6.87
N ALA A 37 11.57 -3.20 -8.14
CA ALA A 37 12.34 -3.82 -9.21
C ALA A 37 13.86 -3.57 -9.08
N SER A 38 14.27 -2.43 -8.53
CA SER A 38 15.68 -2.11 -8.25
C SER A 38 16.20 -2.74 -6.96
N GLY A 39 15.33 -3.29 -6.11
CA GLY A 39 15.69 -3.79 -4.77
C GLY A 39 16.13 -2.70 -3.78
N SER A 40 15.96 -1.42 -4.12
CA SER A 40 16.30 -0.28 -3.27
C SER A 40 15.23 0.00 -2.22
N PHE A 41 13.98 -0.32 -2.53
CA PHE A 41 12.84 -0.26 -1.64
C PHE A 41 12.41 -1.67 -1.27
N LYS A 42 12.52 -1.99 0.02
CA LYS A 42 12.06 -3.24 0.60
C LYS A 42 11.30 -2.95 1.88
N LEU A 43 10.07 -3.45 1.97
CA LEU A 43 9.22 -3.37 3.15
C LEU A 43 8.86 -4.79 3.57
N GLU A 44 9.29 -5.20 4.76
CA GLU A 44 8.95 -6.50 5.33
C GLU A 44 8.52 -6.30 6.79
N GLY A 45 7.36 -6.82 7.17
CA GLY A 45 6.88 -6.72 8.56
C GLY A 45 5.46 -7.23 8.75
N SER A 46 5.11 -7.46 10.02
CA SER A 46 3.75 -7.77 10.46
C SER A 46 2.99 -6.47 10.73
N ASN A 47 1.84 -6.30 10.08
CA ASN A 47 0.96 -5.15 10.22
C ASN A 47 -0.33 -5.58 10.89
N ASN A 48 -0.83 -4.75 11.80
CA ASN A 48 -2.14 -4.92 12.44
C ASN A 48 -3.26 -4.27 11.62
N ALA A 49 -4.50 -4.55 12.01
CA ALA A 49 -5.67 -3.85 11.47
C ALA A 49 -5.56 -2.32 11.63
N GLY A 50 -6.07 -1.58 10.65
CA GLY A 50 -6.07 -0.11 10.63
C GLY A 50 -4.77 0.53 10.14
N ILE A 51 -3.73 -0.26 9.87
CA ILE A 51 -2.48 0.27 9.34
C ILE A 51 -2.63 0.54 7.84
N ARG A 52 -2.23 1.74 7.41
CA ARG A 52 -2.07 2.11 6.00
C ARG A 52 -0.59 2.36 5.70
N ARG A 53 -0.10 1.81 4.59
CA ARG A 53 1.27 1.97 4.11
C ARG A 53 1.26 2.46 2.67
N VAL A 54 1.86 3.60 2.42
CA VAL A 54 2.13 4.07 1.07
C VAL A 54 3.45 3.47 0.62
N LEU A 55 3.45 2.82 -0.55
CA LEU A 55 4.66 2.28 -1.15
C LEU A 55 5.39 3.38 -1.91
N GLY A 56 6.71 3.41 -1.73
CA GLY A 56 7.61 4.18 -2.57
C GLY A 56 8.43 3.26 -3.47
N GLY A 57 9.40 3.84 -4.17
CA GLY A 57 10.33 3.10 -5.02
C GLY A 57 9.85 2.98 -6.47
N VAL A 58 10.50 2.12 -7.25
CA VAL A 58 10.27 2.00 -8.69
C VAL A 58 9.54 0.70 -9.02
N PRO A 59 8.35 0.76 -9.65
CA PRO A 59 7.66 -0.45 -10.08
C PRO A 59 8.44 -1.20 -11.18
N PRO A 60 8.21 -2.52 -11.37
CA PRO A 60 7.22 -3.35 -10.69
C PRO A 60 7.57 -3.71 -9.23
N TYR A 61 6.56 -3.80 -8.37
CA TYR A 61 6.69 -4.25 -6.98
C TYR A 61 6.35 -5.72 -6.83
N ARG A 62 7.26 -6.53 -6.30
CA ARG A 62 6.94 -7.89 -5.87
C ARG A 62 6.30 -7.84 -4.50
N MET A 63 5.06 -8.30 -4.40
CA MET A 63 4.26 -8.24 -3.20
C MET A 63 3.91 -9.64 -2.73
N ILE A 64 4.18 -9.91 -1.46
CA ILE A 64 3.82 -11.12 -0.75
C ILE A 64 3.06 -10.71 0.50
N LEU A 65 1.78 -11.04 0.57
CA LEU A 65 0.89 -10.65 1.66
C LEU A 65 0.34 -11.91 2.32
N GLY A 66 0.67 -12.13 3.59
CA GLY A 66 0.05 -13.16 4.41
C GLY A 66 -1.24 -12.66 5.03
N ASN A 67 -2.24 -13.54 5.13
CA ASN A 67 -3.63 -13.16 5.42
C ASN A 67 -4.17 -12.13 4.42
N ALA A 68 -3.94 -12.37 3.13
CA ALA A 68 -4.29 -11.44 2.06
C ALA A 68 -5.79 -11.06 2.02
N ALA A 69 -6.67 -11.92 2.53
CA ALA A 69 -8.10 -11.59 2.70
C ALA A 69 -8.34 -10.38 3.62
N ALA A 70 -7.40 -10.09 4.52
CA ALA A 70 -7.42 -8.95 5.42
C ALA A 70 -6.54 -7.78 4.93
N VAL A 71 -6.17 -7.75 3.64
CA VAL A 71 -5.36 -6.69 3.04
C VAL A 71 -6.08 -6.12 1.80
N LYS A 72 -6.11 -4.79 1.69
CA LYS A 72 -6.63 -4.08 0.53
C LYS A 72 -5.52 -3.26 -0.09
N ILE A 73 -5.49 -3.19 -1.42
CA ILE A 73 -4.50 -2.42 -2.16
C ILE A 73 -5.24 -1.40 -3.00
N TYR A 74 -4.69 -0.19 -3.00
CA TYR A 74 -5.18 0.93 -3.80
C TYR A 74 -4.03 1.37 -4.70
N VAL A 75 -4.27 1.44 -6.00
CA VAL A 75 -3.30 1.88 -7.00
C VAL A 75 -3.88 3.12 -7.65
N ASN A 76 -3.21 4.25 -7.50
CA ASN A 76 -3.72 5.56 -7.95
C ASN A 76 -5.13 5.86 -7.42
N GLY A 77 -5.44 5.43 -6.19
CA GLY A 77 -6.76 5.58 -5.57
C GLY A 77 -7.80 4.54 -6.02
N GLN A 78 -7.49 3.68 -6.99
CA GLN A 78 -8.39 2.60 -7.42
C GLN A 78 -8.12 1.32 -6.63
N VAL A 79 -9.18 0.66 -6.15
CA VAL A 79 -9.06 -0.63 -5.48
C VAL A 79 -8.54 -1.67 -6.47
N PHE A 80 -7.43 -2.30 -6.13
CA PHE A 80 -6.86 -3.40 -6.89
C PHE A 80 -7.27 -4.72 -6.25
N ASP A 81 -8.08 -5.51 -6.95
CA ASP A 81 -8.50 -6.81 -6.48
C ASP A 81 -7.34 -7.81 -6.53
N ILE A 82 -6.91 -8.27 -5.34
CA ILE A 82 -5.82 -9.24 -5.20
C ILE A 82 -6.31 -10.68 -5.08
N SER A 83 -7.62 -10.89 -4.98
CA SER A 83 -8.28 -12.19 -4.86
C SER A 83 -7.72 -13.25 -5.83
N PRO A 84 -7.53 -12.99 -7.15
CA PRO A 84 -7.00 -14.00 -8.08
C PRO A 84 -5.55 -14.42 -7.78
N PHE A 85 -4.79 -13.61 -7.04
CA PHE A 85 -3.40 -13.89 -6.66
C PHE A 85 -3.28 -14.59 -5.29
N ILE A 86 -4.38 -14.72 -4.55
CA ILE A 86 -4.39 -15.44 -3.27
C ILE A 86 -4.20 -16.94 -3.53
N ARG A 87 -3.28 -17.55 -2.79
CA ARG A 87 -3.04 -19.00 -2.76
C ARG A 87 -3.07 -19.45 -1.30
N GLY A 88 -4.14 -20.14 -0.91
CA GLY A 88 -4.41 -20.47 0.49
C GLY A 88 -4.66 -19.21 1.30
N ASN A 89 -3.69 -18.81 2.11
CA ASN A 89 -3.77 -17.60 2.95
C ASN A 89 -2.76 -16.51 2.55
N VAL A 90 -2.04 -16.69 1.45
CA VAL A 90 -0.96 -15.77 1.03
C VAL A 90 -1.21 -15.31 -0.41
N ALA A 91 -1.22 -14.01 -0.66
CA ALA A 91 -1.19 -13.45 -2.01
C ALA A 91 0.25 -13.25 -2.45
N ARG A 92 0.60 -13.72 -3.65
CA ARG A 92 1.91 -13.52 -4.26
C ARG A 92 1.71 -13.03 -5.68
N PHE A 93 2.10 -11.80 -5.94
CA PHE A 93 1.97 -11.19 -7.25
C PHE A 93 2.98 -10.06 -7.44
N THR A 94 3.13 -9.65 -8.68
CA THR A 94 3.94 -8.50 -9.06
C THR A 94 3.00 -7.41 -9.51
N LEU A 95 3.05 -6.26 -8.84
CA LEU A 95 2.24 -5.11 -9.16
C LEU A 95 3.04 -4.13 -10.02
N ASP A 96 2.61 -3.94 -11.27
CA ASP A 96 3.13 -2.88 -12.13
C ASP A 96 2.08 -1.80 -12.37
N PRO A 97 2.11 -0.67 -11.63
CA PRO A 97 1.19 0.43 -11.87
C PRO A 97 1.39 1.13 -13.21
N LYS A 98 2.50 0.92 -13.93
CA LYS A 98 2.70 1.48 -15.28
C LYS A 98 1.92 0.70 -16.35
N SER A 99 1.71 -0.59 -16.15
CA SER A 99 0.98 -1.47 -17.08
C SER A 99 -0.53 -1.23 -17.14
N GLN A 100 -1.11 -0.43 -16.23
CA GLN A 100 -2.54 -0.09 -16.24
C GLN A 100 -2.92 1.02 -17.25
N SER A 101 -1.95 1.52 -18.02
CA SER A 101 -2.15 2.63 -18.97
C SER A 101 -2.33 2.20 -20.43
N GLN A 102 -2.76 0.95 -20.70
CA GLN A 102 -2.99 0.47 -22.06
C GLN A 102 -4.47 0.27 -22.40
#